data_AF-A0A3B6FP68-F1
#
_entry.id   AF-A0A3B6FP68-F1
#
_cell.length_a   1.000
_cell.length_b   1.000
_cell.length_c   1.000
_cell.angle_alpha   90.00
_cell.angle_beta   90.00
_cell.angle_gamma   90.00
#
_symmetry.space_group_name_H-M   'P 1'
#
loop_
_entity.id
_entity.type
_entity.pdbx_description
1 polymer ?
#
loop_
_entity_poly.entity_id
_entity_poly.type
_entity_poly.pdbx_seq_one_letter_code
_entity_poly.pdbx_strand_id
1 'polypeptide(L)'
;MAGHRQSLAAASLKLPALLLLWIFSLNWGHAVAHFDPANMTELQKHVSFFDHNKDGFITPVETIQGFVAIGCEYAFATAASASIHGALAPQTTPAGTPLPHLTIYVENIHKAMHGSDSGVYDPKGRFLPQKFEELFKTYAILRPDALTLAEMHAMLFAKRDLDPISWRHPR
;
A
#
# COMPACT_ATOMS: atom_id res chain seq x y z
N MET A 1 40.45 53.97 -33.09
CA MET A 1 39.60 53.82 -31.89
C MET A 1 38.31 53.14 -32.31
N ALA A 2 37.95 52.03 -31.62
CA ALA A 2 36.67 51.29 -31.62
C ALA A 2 36.11 50.81 -32.99
N GLY A 3 35.83 49.53 -33.28
CA GLY A 3 35.57 48.37 -32.45
C GLY A 3 34.08 48.01 -32.47
N HIS A 4 33.76 46.76 -32.86
CA HIS A 4 32.51 46.00 -32.56
C HIS A 4 31.29 46.25 -33.49
N ARG A 5 30.49 45.29 -33.97
CA ARG A 5 30.27 43.85 -33.67
C ARG A 5 29.79 43.11 -34.94
N GLN A 6 30.25 41.87 -35.11
CA GLN A 6 29.57 40.87 -35.95
C GLN A 6 28.27 40.44 -35.25
N SER A 7 27.14 40.48 -35.96
CA SER A 7 25.87 39.89 -35.51
C SER A 7 25.79 38.47 -36.05
N LEU A 8 26.08 37.49 -35.20
CA LEU A 8 25.83 36.08 -35.47
C LEU A 8 24.33 35.83 -35.32
N ALA A 9 23.68 35.48 -36.44
CA ALA A 9 22.30 35.00 -36.44
C ALA A 9 22.18 33.76 -35.55
N ALA A 10 21.36 33.86 -34.51
CA ALA A 10 21.03 32.75 -33.64
C ALA A 10 20.19 31.71 -34.41
N ALA A 11 20.83 30.64 -34.87
CA ALA A 11 20.14 29.43 -35.29
C ALA A 11 19.45 28.82 -34.05
N SER A 12 18.13 28.94 -34.00
CA SER A 12 17.29 28.43 -32.92
C SER A 12 17.03 26.94 -33.12
N LEU A 13 17.94 26.10 -32.62
CA LEU A 13 17.78 24.65 -32.60
C LEU A 13 16.86 24.24 -31.43
N LYS A 14 15.54 24.29 -31.64
CA LYS A 14 14.53 23.79 -30.68
C LYS A 14 14.32 22.26 -30.81
N LEU A 15 15.37 21.46 -30.58
CA LEU A 15 15.26 20.00 -30.56
C LEU A 15 16.01 19.31 -29.39
N PRO A 16 15.67 19.58 -28.11
CA PRO A 16 15.95 18.58 -27.08
C PRO A 16 14.72 18.15 -26.25
N ALA A 17 13.60 18.87 -26.31
CA ALA A 17 12.46 18.60 -25.43
C ALA A 17 11.60 17.39 -25.87
N LEU A 18 11.47 17.14 -27.18
CA LEU A 18 10.65 16.04 -27.70
C LEU A 18 11.33 14.67 -27.56
N LEU A 19 12.67 14.60 -27.52
CA LEU A 19 13.40 13.34 -27.32
C LEU A 19 13.37 12.86 -25.86
N LEU A 20 13.33 13.79 -24.90
CA LEU A 20 13.24 13.46 -23.46
C LEU A 20 11.85 12.94 -23.07
N LEU A 21 10.80 13.43 -23.73
CA LEU A 21 9.45 12.86 -23.62
C LEU A 21 9.35 11.45 -24.24
N TRP A 22 10.12 11.17 -25.30
CA TRP A 22 10.09 9.89 -26.01
C TRP A 22 10.78 8.74 -25.25
N ILE A 23 11.87 9.03 -24.50
CA ILE A 23 12.59 8.02 -23.70
C ILE A 23 11.82 7.65 -22.42
N PHE A 24 11.05 8.60 -21.85
CA PHE A 24 10.24 8.32 -20.65
C PHE A 24 9.07 7.37 -20.91
N SER A 25 8.57 7.32 -22.14
CA SER A 25 7.44 6.47 -22.54
C SER A 25 7.79 4.99 -22.82
N LEU A 26 9.07 4.62 -22.91
CA LEU A 26 9.49 3.26 -23.35
C LEU A 26 10.13 2.40 -22.25
N ASN A 27 10.37 2.93 -21.05
CA ASN A 27 10.92 2.14 -19.93
C ASN A 27 9.97 2.02 -18.72
N TRP A 28 8.75 2.56 -18.81
CA TRP A 28 7.72 2.35 -17.80
C TRP A 28 6.84 1.14 -18.17
N GLY A 29 7.48 -0.01 -18.33
CA GLY A 29 6.79 -1.27 -18.23
C GLY A 29 6.44 -1.50 -16.77
N HIS A 30 5.40 -0.85 -16.25
CA HIS A 30 4.68 -1.45 -15.13
C HIS A 30 4.18 -2.78 -15.69
N ALA A 31 4.75 -3.89 -15.22
CA ALA A 31 4.07 -5.16 -15.36
C ALA A 31 2.70 -4.96 -14.69
N VAL A 32 1.67 -4.79 -15.51
CA VAL A 32 0.30 -4.65 -15.02
C VAL A 32 -0.05 -6.00 -14.42
N ALA A 33 -0.17 -6.06 -13.10
CA ALA A 33 -0.70 -7.24 -12.46
C ALA A 33 -2.13 -7.40 -12.99
N HIS A 34 -2.44 -8.53 -13.60
CA HIS A 34 -3.81 -8.79 -14.07
C HIS A 34 -4.71 -8.91 -12.83
N PHE A 35 -5.60 -7.93 -12.63
CA PHE A 35 -6.61 -7.99 -11.59
C PHE A 35 -7.64 -9.07 -11.94
N ASP A 36 -7.49 -10.24 -11.33
CA ASP A 36 -8.44 -11.35 -11.42
C ASP A 36 -9.02 -11.67 -10.02
N PRO A 37 -10.19 -11.10 -9.69
CA PRO A 37 -10.85 -11.32 -8.40
C PRO A 37 -11.09 -12.79 -8.05
N ALA A 38 -11.26 -13.66 -9.06
CA ALA A 38 -11.55 -15.07 -8.85
C ALA A 38 -10.35 -15.81 -8.23
N ASN A 39 -9.14 -15.33 -8.49
CA ASN A 39 -7.89 -15.94 -8.06
C ASN A 39 -7.22 -15.26 -6.86
N MET A 40 -7.86 -14.23 -6.29
CA MET A 40 -7.35 -13.53 -5.11
C MET A 40 -7.63 -14.29 -3.80
N THR A 41 -6.66 -14.26 -2.89
CA THR A 41 -6.87 -14.65 -1.49
C THR A 41 -7.80 -13.66 -0.78
N GLU A 42 -8.36 -14.04 0.36
CA GLU A 42 -9.27 -13.18 1.13
C GLU A 42 -8.58 -11.91 1.62
N LEU A 43 -7.30 -11.98 2.01
CA LEU A 43 -6.52 -10.79 2.36
C LEU A 43 -6.31 -9.87 1.14
N GLN A 44 -6.02 -10.43 -0.03
CA GLN A 44 -5.91 -9.64 -1.26
C GLN A 44 -7.24 -8.96 -1.63
N LYS A 45 -8.36 -9.67 -1.49
CA LYS A 45 -9.71 -9.11 -1.66
C LYS A 45 -10.01 -8.00 -0.65
N HIS A 46 -9.56 -8.15 0.60
CA HIS A 46 -9.73 -7.14 1.63
C HIS A 46 -8.99 -5.85 1.27
N VAL A 47 -7.70 -5.93 0.92
CA VAL A 47 -6.91 -4.73 0.60
C VAL A 47 -7.25 -4.13 -0.76
N SER A 48 -7.79 -4.92 -1.70
CA SER A 48 -8.19 -4.39 -3.01
C SER A 48 -9.38 -3.43 -2.95
N PHE A 49 -10.02 -3.25 -1.79
CA PHE A 49 -10.90 -2.10 -1.54
C PHE A 49 -10.16 -0.78 -1.80
N PHE A 50 -8.89 -0.69 -1.38
CA PHE A 50 -8.07 0.51 -1.51
C PHE A 50 -7.39 0.65 -2.88
N ASP A 51 -7.33 -0.40 -3.69
CA ASP A 51 -6.87 -0.34 -5.09
C ASP A 51 -8.05 0.16 -5.94
N HIS A 52 -8.09 1.46 -6.26
CA HIS A 52 -9.27 2.05 -6.87
C HIS A 52 -9.33 1.77 -8.37
N ASN A 53 -8.17 1.86 -9.04
CA ASN A 53 -8.06 1.67 -10.48
C ASN A 53 -7.89 0.20 -10.90
N LYS A 54 -7.75 -0.73 -9.94
CA LYS A 54 -7.64 -2.18 -10.14
C LYS A 54 -6.39 -2.58 -10.92
N ASP A 55 -5.28 -1.90 -10.69
CA ASP A 55 -4.00 -2.21 -11.33
C ASP A 55 -3.09 -3.11 -10.47
N GLY A 56 -3.54 -3.49 -9.26
CA GLY A 56 -2.80 -4.32 -8.31
C GLY A 56 -1.82 -3.54 -7.44
N PHE A 57 -1.82 -2.21 -7.55
CA PHE A 57 -1.00 -1.30 -6.76
C PHE A 57 -1.90 -0.38 -5.93
N ILE A 58 -1.53 -0.17 -4.68
CA ILE A 58 -2.20 0.82 -3.84
C ILE A 58 -1.21 1.95 -3.59
N THR A 59 -1.58 3.16 -4.00
CA THR A 59 -0.82 4.38 -3.77
C THR A 59 -1.25 5.08 -2.48
N PRO A 60 -0.42 5.98 -1.91
CA PRO A 60 -0.81 6.74 -0.72
C PRO A 60 -2.12 7.51 -0.90
N VAL A 61 -2.33 8.05 -2.10
CA VAL A 61 -3.55 8.81 -2.45
C VAL A 61 -4.78 7.90 -2.42
N GLU A 62 -4.69 6.69 -2.98
CA GLU A 62 -5.81 5.75 -2.96
C GLU A 62 -6.11 5.26 -1.54
N THR A 63 -5.10 5.08 -0.69
CA THR A 63 -5.32 4.79 0.74
C THR A 63 -6.08 5.93 1.42
N ILE A 64 -5.71 7.20 1.16
CA ILE A 64 -6.45 8.37 1.69
C ILE A 64 -7.91 8.34 1.21
N GLN A 65 -8.12 8.10 -0.07
CA GLN A 65 -9.46 8.01 -0.66
C GLN A 65 -10.28 6.88 -0.03
N GLY A 66 -9.69 5.71 0.19
CA GLY A 66 -10.34 4.58 0.85
C GLY A 66 -10.75 4.87 2.29
N PHE A 67 -9.89 5.52 3.08
CA PHE A 67 -10.24 5.94 4.45
C PHE A 67 -11.37 6.99 4.46
N VAL A 68 -11.34 7.96 3.55
CA VAL A 68 -12.42 8.93 3.39
C VAL A 68 -13.73 8.23 2.98
N ALA A 69 -13.66 7.23 2.10
CA ALA A 69 -14.83 6.47 1.64
C ALA A 69 -15.52 5.67 2.76
N ILE A 70 -14.79 5.26 3.81
CA ILE A 70 -15.36 4.61 5.00
C ILE A 70 -15.72 5.58 6.13
N GLY A 71 -15.71 6.89 5.84
CA GLY A 71 -16.18 7.95 6.75
C GLY A 71 -15.11 8.53 7.68
N CYS A 72 -13.82 8.30 7.42
CA CYS A 72 -12.77 8.96 8.18
C CYS A 72 -12.50 10.40 7.70
N GLU A 73 -12.16 11.27 8.64
CA GLU A 73 -11.73 12.64 8.35
C GLU A 73 -10.42 12.66 7.54
N TYR A 74 -10.28 13.65 6.65
CA TYR A 74 -9.12 13.76 5.75
C TYR A 74 -7.77 13.81 6.47
N ALA A 75 -7.71 14.49 7.63
CA ALA A 75 -6.50 14.57 8.45
C ALA A 75 -6.10 13.19 9.00
N PHE A 76 -7.08 12.41 9.49
CA PHE A 76 -6.84 11.04 9.93
C PHE A 76 -6.42 10.15 8.76
N ALA A 77 -7.13 10.24 7.63
CA ALA A 77 -6.83 9.46 6.42
C ALA A 77 -5.38 9.70 5.92
N THR A 78 -4.93 10.95 5.96
CA THR A 78 -3.56 11.33 5.58
C THR A 78 -2.52 10.72 6.52
N ALA A 79 -2.75 10.81 7.85
CA ALA A 79 -1.86 10.22 8.85
C ALA A 79 -1.82 8.69 8.73
N ALA A 80 -2.99 8.05 8.58
CA ALA A 80 -3.10 6.60 8.40
C ALA A 80 -2.37 6.14 7.13
N SER A 81 -2.56 6.83 6.01
CA SER A 81 -1.86 6.53 4.76
C SER A 81 -0.34 6.61 4.91
N ALA A 82 0.19 7.66 5.53
CA ALA A 82 1.63 7.75 5.78
C ALA A 82 2.16 6.58 6.62
N SER A 83 1.47 6.21 7.69
CA SER A 83 1.86 5.07 8.54
C SER A 83 1.78 3.72 7.82
N ILE A 84 0.69 3.49 7.09
CA ILE A 84 0.44 2.24 6.34
C ILE A 84 1.48 2.07 5.24
N HIS A 85 1.72 3.10 4.41
CA HIS A 85 2.70 2.98 3.33
C HIS A 85 4.13 2.87 3.86
N GLY A 86 4.47 3.58 4.94
CA GLY A 86 5.77 3.46 5.58
C GLY A 86 6.06 2.04 6.12
N ALA A 87 5.03 1.33 6.58
CA ALA A 87 5.17 -0.02 7.13
C ALA A 87 5.02 -1.12 6.07
N LEU A 88 4.02 -1.05 5.18
CA LEU A 88 3.65 -2.14 4.28
C LEU A 88 4.35 -2.08 2.92
N ALA A 89 4.62 -0.89 2.37
CA ALA A 89 5.22 -0.78 1.04
C ALA A 89 6.61 -1.45 0.95
N PRO A 90 7.51 -1.31 1.95
CA PRO A 90 8.80 -2.01 1.92
C PRO A 90 8.68 -3.54 1.95
N GLN A 91 7.66 -4.09 2.61
CA GLN A 91 7.46 -5.55 2.71
C GLN A 91 6.87 -6.15 1.44
N THR A 92 6.05 -5.38 0.74
CA THR A 92 5.34 -5.85 -0.46
C THR A 92 6.08 -5.57 -1.76
N THR A 93 7.07 -4.68 -1.74
CA THR A 93 7.86 -4.34 -2.92
C THR A 93 8.74 -5.51 -3.37
N PRO A 94 8.78 -5.87 -4.67
CA PRO A 94 9.69 -6.88 -5.19
C PRO A 94 11.16 -6.57 -4.92
N ALA A 95 11.95 -7.61 -4.67
CA ALA A 95 13.39 -7.49 -4.43
C ALA A 95 14.10 -6.82 -5.63
N GLY A 96 15.01 -5.88 -5.34
CA GLY A 96 15.77 -5.16 -6.36
C GLY A 96 15.08 -3.89 -6.91
N THR A 97 13.86 -3.58 -6.47
CA THR A 97 13.21 -2.30 -6.81
C THR A 97 13.98 -1.14 -6.18
N PRO A 98 14.27 -0.04 -6.91
CA PRO A 98 14.90 1.14 -6.32
C PRO A 98 14.00 1.85 -5.29
N LEU A 99 14.62 2.51 -4.31
CA LEU A 99 13.92 3.38 -3.35
C LEU A 99 13.43 4.68 -4.02
N PRO A 100 12.35 5.32 -3.50
CA PRO A 100 11.60 4.94 -2.29
C PRO A 100 10.46 3.94 -2.54
N HIS A 101 10.21 3.06 -1.58
CA HIS A 101 9.06 2.15 -1.58
C HIS A 101 7.83 2.86 -1.01
N LEU A 102 6.96 3.37 -1.88
CA LEU A 102 5.74 4.07 -1.48
C LEU A 102 4.46 3.38 -1.95
N THR A 103 4.57 2.31 -2.72
CA THR A 103 3.45 1.58 -3.31
C THR A 103 3.29 0.24 -2.63
N ILE A 104 2.06 -0.11 -2.28
CA ILE A 104 1.73 -1.44 -1.74
C ILE A 104 1.35 -2.33 -2.92
N TYR A 105 2.00 -3.48 -3.02
CA TYR A 105 1.74 -4.47 -4.06
C TYR A 105 0.72 -5.48 -3.54
N VAL A 106 -0.49 -5.48 -4.08
CA VAL A 106 -1.59 -6.34 -3.61
C VAL A 106 -1.21 -7.82 -3.67
N GLU A 107 -0.54 -8.25 -4.73
CA GLU A 107 -0.07 -9.63 -4.89
C GLU A 107 0.80 -10.09 -3.70
N ASN A 108 1.65 -9.20 -3.19
CA ASN A 108 2.61 -9.47 -2.14
C ASN A 108 2.09 -9.14 -0.73
N ILE A 109 0.83 -8.76 -0.55
CA ILE A 109 0.31 -8.26 0.74
C ILE A 109 0.49 -9.23 1.91
N HIS A 110 0.47 -10.54 1.65
CA HIS A 110 0.74 -11.57 2.65
C HIS A 110 2.12 -11.42 3.32
N LYS A 111 3.09 -10.77 2.64
CA LYS A 111 4.41 -10.46 3.19
C LYS A 111 4.37 -9.34 4.22
N ALA A 112 3.35 -8.50 4.21
CA ALA A 112 3.18 -7.43 5.18
C ALA A 112 2.50 -7.88 6.47
N MET A 113 2.07 -9.14 6.56
CA MET A 113 1.53 -9.70 7.80
C MET A 113 2.61 -9.75 8.89
N HIS A 114 2.23 -9.46 10.13
CA HIS A 114 3.15 -9.39 11.27
C HIS A 114 2.56 -9.93 12.57
N GLY A 115 3.41 -10.13 13.58
CA GLY A 115 3.04 -10.75 14.87
C GLY A 115 1.91 -10.06 15.64
N SER A 116 1.63 -8.78 15.36
CA SER A 116 0.49 -8.07 15.98
C SER A 116 -0.86 -8.33 15.31
N ASP A 117 -0.88 -9.06 14.19
CA ASP A 117 -2.10 -9.35 13.46
C ASP A 117 -3.05 -10.24 14.27
N SER A 118 -4.32 -10.19 13.90
CA SER A 118 -5.38 -10.96 14.56
C SER A 118 -5.19 -12.48 14.43
N GLY A 119 -4.48 -12.93 13.39
CA GLY A 119 -4.31 -14.34 13.03
C GLY A 119 -5.52 -14.94 12.28
N VAL A 120 -6.45 -14.09 11.81
CA VAL A 120 -7.63 -14.52 11.02
C VAL A 120 -7.30 -14.85 9.56
N TYR A 121 -6.10 -14.52 9.12
CA TYR A 121 -5.56 -14.95 7.84
C TYR A 121 -4.42 -15.93 8.09
N ASP A 122 -4.30 -16.95 7.27
CA ASP A 122 -3.13 -17.82 7.26
C ASP A 122 -1.92 -17.11 6.61
N PRO A 123 -0.70 -17.68 6.66
CA PRO A 123 0.49 -17.04 6.06
C PRO A 123 0.43 -16.77 4.55
N LYS A 124 -0.58 -17.32 3.85
CA LYS A 124 -0.82 -17.06 2.43
C LYS A 124 -1.91 -16.01 2.22
N GLY A 125 -2.49 -15.47 3.30
CA GLY A 125 -3.58 -14.51 3.24
C GLY A 125 -4.97 -15.14 3.10
N ARG A 126 -5.13 -16.45 3.35
CA ARG A 126 -6.43 -17.12 3.28
C ARG A 126 -7.20 -16.96 4.57
N PHE A 127 -8.50 -16.68 4.49
CA PHE A 127 -9.32 -16.47 5.69
C PHE A 127 -9.50 -17.76 6.51
N LEU A 128 -9.41 -17.64 7.83
CA LEU A 128 -9.57 -18.72 8.81
C LEU A 128 -10.81 -18.44 9.68
N PRO A 129 -12.00 -18.94 9.30
CA PRO A 129 -13.25 -18.68 10.02
C PRO A 129 -13.18 -19.03 11.50
N GLN A 130 -12.51 -20.13 11.84
CA GLN A 130 -12.35 -20.58 13.23
C GLN A 130 -11.62 -19.55 14.10
N LYS A 131 -10.57 -18.91 13.58
CA LYS A 131 -9.81 -17.87 14.29
C LYS A 131 -10.62 -16.59 14.47
N PHE A 132 -11.46 -16.27 13.48
CA PHE A 132 -12.39 -15.15 13.57
C PHE A 132 -13.46 -15.39 14.65
N GLU A 133 -14.07 -16.57 14.69
CA GLU A 133 -15.04 -16.95 15.73
C GLU A 133 -14.41 -16.96 17.13
N GLU A 134 -13.17 -17.44 17.26
CA GLU A 134 -12.40 -17.38 18.52
C GLU A 134 -12.20 -15.93 19.01
N LEU A 135 -11.96 -14.98 18.11
CA LEU A 135 -11.83 -13.56 18.45
C LEU A 135 -13.11 -12.99 19.04
N PHE A 136 -14.25 -13.21 18.38
CA PHE A 136 -15.53 -12.71 18.87
C PHE A 136 -15.92 -13.38 20.18
N LYS A 137 -15.72 -14.69 20.33
CA LYS A 137 -15.94 -15.39 21.61
C LYS A 137 -15.08 -14.84 22.75
N THR A 138 -13.88 -14.36 22.45
CA THR A 138 -12.93 -13.87 23.46
C THR A 138 -13.19 -12.43 23.86
N TYR A 139 -13.51 -11.55 22.89
CA TYR A 139 -13.53 -10.10 23.11
C TYR A 139 -14.92 -9.47 22.99
N ALA A 140 -15.90 -10.12 22.37
CA ALA A 140 -17.25 -9.58 22.19
C ALA A 140 -18.13 -9.90 23.42
N ILE A 141 -17.89 -9.18 24.51
CA ILE A 141 -18.47 -9.43 25.84
C ILE A 141 -19.89 -8.86 25.91
N LEU A 142 -20.09 -7.65 25.40
CA LEU A 142 -21.38 -6.96 25.48
C LEU A 142 -22.39 -7.48 24.44
N ARG A 143 -21.90 -7.86 23.26
CA ARG A 143 -22.69 -8.42 22.18
C ARG A 143 -21.91 -9.50 21.44
N PRO A 144 -22.48 -10.69 21.19
CA PRO A 144 -21.74 -11.76 20.53
C PRO A 144 -21.39 -11.49 19.06
N ASP A 145 -22.04 -10.51 18.44
CA ASP A 145 -21.93 -10.18 17.01
C ASP A 145 -21.28 -8.82 16.74
N ALA A 146 -20.78 -8.12 17.77
CA ALA A 146 -20.17 -6.81 17.63
C ALA A 146 -19.13 -6.53 18.72
N LEU A 147 -18.06 -5.83 18.35
CA LEU A 147 -17.09 -5.29 19.30
C LEU A 147 -17.36 -3.80 19.52
N THR A 148 -17.48 -3.39 20.78
CA THR A 148 -17.40 -1.98 21.14
C THR A 148 -15.97 -1.46 20.96
N LEU A 149 -15.79 -0.14 20.93
CA LEU A 149 -14.45 0.47 20.82
C LEU A 149 -13.53 0.02 21.97
N ALA A 150 -14.06 -0.12 23.19
CA ALA A 150 -13.28 -0.58 24.34
C ALA A 150 -12.83 -2.04 24.19
N GLU A 151 -13.71 -2.92 23.69
CA GLU A 151 -13.38 -4.32 23.41
C GLU A 151 -12.38 -4.46 22.24
N MET A 152 -12.52 -3.65 21.20
CA MET A 152 -11.53 -3.57 20.11
C MET A 152 -10.17 -3.10 20.63
N HIS A 153 -10.12 -2.06 21.47
CA HIS A 153 -8.87 -1.62 22.08
C HIS A 153 -8.26 -2.71 22.96
N ALA A 154 -9.04 -3.40 23.79
CA ALA A 154 -8.56 -4.51 24.61
C ALA A 154 -7.96 -5.63 23.73
N MET A 155 -8.61 -5.97 22.62
CA MET A 155 -8.09 -6.92 21.63
C MET A 155 -6.77 -6.46 21.02
N LEU A 156 -6.69 -5.21 20.54
CA LEU A 156 -5.48 -4.65 19.95
C LEU A 156 -4.32 -4.65 20.96
N PHE A 157 -4.56 -4.25 22.21
CA PHE A 157 -3.52 -4.27 23.25
C PHE A 157 -3.06 -5.69 23.59
N ALA A 158 -3.97 -6.65 23.68
CA ALA A 158 -3.65 -8.04 24.01
C ALA A 158 -2.86 -8.75 22.90
N LYS A 159 -3.10 -8.39 21.63
CA LYS A 159 -2.40 -8.97 20.48
C LYS A 159 -1.15 -8.23 20.04
N ARG A 160 -0.92 -7.02 20.55
CA ARG A 160 0.25 -6.23 20.18
C ARG A 160 1.54 -6.97 20.50
N ASP A 161 2.31 -7.24 19.45
CA ASP A 161 3.66 -7.75 19.53
C ASP A 161 4.65 -6.60 19.34
N LEU A 162 5.58 -6.43 20.27
CA LEU A 162 6.58 -5.36 20.23
C LEU A 162 7.93 -5.82 19.68
N ASP A 163 8.09 -7.09 19.32
CA ASP A 163 9.32 -7.60 18.71
C ASP A 163 9.43 -7.18 17.23
N PRO A 164 10.38 -6.30 16.85
CA PRO A 164 10.54 -5.89 15.44
C PRO A 164 10.95 -7.04 14.50
N ILE A 165 11.38 -8.19 15.04
CA ILE A 165 11.68 -9.38 14.24
C ILE A 165 10.40 -10.03 13.72
N SER A 166 9.35 -10.14 14.55
CA SER A 166 8.06 -10.73 14.14
C SER A 166 7.27 -9.83 13.18
N TRP A 167 7.75 -8.61 12.94
CA TRP A 167 7.21 -7.64 11.98
C TRP A 167 7.84 -7.71 10.60
N ARG A 168 8.81 -8.60 10.42
CA ARG A 168 9.43 -8.86 9.12
C ARG A 168 8.94 -10.19 8.59
N HIS A 169 8.61 -10.24 7.30
CA HIS A 169 8.37 -11.52 6.66
C HIS A 169 9.61 -12.41 6.77
N PRO A 170 9.48 -13.70 7.11
CA PRO A 170 10.58 -14.64 7.05
C PRO A 170 11.22 -14.60 5.64
N ARG A 171 12.53 -14.37 5.58
CA ARG A 171 13.27 -14.36 4.32
C ARG A 171 13.50 -15.78 3.81
#